data_AF-A0A0T6AUC8-F1
#
_entry.id   AF-A0A0T6AUC8-F1
#
_cell.length_a   1.000
_cell.length_b   1.000
_cell.length_c   1.000
_cell.angle_alpha   90.00
_cell.angle_beta   90.00
_cell.angle_gamma   90.00
#
_symmetry.space_group_name_H-M   'P 1'
#
loop_
_entity.id
_entity.type
_entity.pdbx_description
1 polymer ?
#
loop_
_entity_poly.entity_id
_entity_poly.type
_entity_poly.pdbx_seq_one_letter_code
_entity_poly.pdbx_strand_id
1 'polypeptide(L)'
;ESLEVISNLLEGNPNSLEMPYYGTPQIHGRHLLGYAPEPLNRNKPIPAATEHYETALRDPATWRFMKWLINFYDDFYKHFEPYTRSELEFAGVKVNSVDSEEIITYFDNFTSDLSEYYNSKERMLVVQKRLNHLPIKYNISVSSKQNHAALFKVFLGPKYDQYGQVLDIKHNRDKFYQFDYFSRNLKIGDNVITRTYDQETWPVDRTSYPDLLESVTQAYQNKKTFVIDGSEAYWSFPGRLLVPKGTKSGMKFQLYVILLKLPKIDEATVNDQMYKRLGVRTFSGLPLRFPLDREIGKSFFVENSFIADVTIRYDEHYLP
;
A
#
# COMPACT_ATOMS: atom_id res chain seq x y z
N GLU A 1 -10.20 -19.24 -4.14
CA GLU A 1 -10.71 -19.77 -5.43
C GLU A 1 -11.68 -18.81 -6.11
N SER A 2 -12.90 -18.55 -5.62
CA SER A 2 -13.86 -17.70 -6.39
C SER A 2 -13.42 -16.25 -6.63
N LEU A 3 -12.75 -15.60 -5.69
CA LEU A 3 -12.19 -14.25 -5.88
C LEU A 3 -11.13 -14.22 -6.99
N GLU A 4 -10.29 -15.25 -7.05
CA GLU A 4 -9.21 -15.37 -8.04
C GLU A 4 -9.78 -15.49 -9.45
N VAL A 5 -10.84 -16.30 -9.62
CA VAL A 5 -11.54 -16.43 -10.90
C VAL A 5 -12.06 -15.07 -11.38
N ILE A 6 -12.76 -14.32 -10.52
CA ILE A 6 -13.26 -12.98 -10.88
C ILE A 6 -12.12 -12.02 -11.19
N SER A 7 -11.03 -12.04 -10.43
CA SER A 7 -9.84 -11.23 -10.71
C SER A 7 -9.26 -11.53 -12.09
N ASN A 8 -9.12 -12.81 -12.44
CA ASN A 8 -8.58 -13.24 -13.73
C ASN A 8 -9.48 -12.82 -14.89
N LEU A 9 -10.80 -12.92 -14.72
CA LEU A 9 -11.79 -12.48 -15.70
C LEU A 9 -11.75 -10.95 -15.91
N LEU A 10 -11.68 -10.18 -14.82
CA LEU A 10 -11.64 -8.72 -14.88
C LEU A 10 -10.32 -8.21 -15.49
N GLU A 11 -9.20 -8.85 -15.18
CA GLU A 11 -7.90 -8.54 -15.76
C GLU A 11 -7.80 -8.96 -17.23
N GLY A 12 -8.39 -10.10 -17.58
CA GLY A 12 -8.19 -10.73 -18.88
C GLY A 12 -6.80 -11.35 -19.03
N ASN A 13 -6.23 -11.88 -17.94
CA ASN A 13 -4.91 -12.49 -17.93
C ASN A 13 -4.93 -13.93 -18.52
N PRO A 14 -3.78 -14.60 -18.72
CA PRO A 14 -3.74 -15.96 -19.27
C PRO A 14 -4.46 -17.04 -18.44
N ASN A 15 -4.77 -16.76 -17.17
CA ASN A 15 -5.57 -17.64 -16.30
C ASN A 15 -7.08 -17.30 -16.35
N SER A 16 -7.48 -16.35 -17.18
CA SER A 16 -8.88 -16.02 -17.42
C SER A 16 -9.59 -17.17 -18.12
N LEU A 17 -10.73 -17.59 -17.57
CA LEU A 17 -11.56 -18.61 -18.19
C LEU A 17 -12.21 -18.05 -19.46
N GLU A 18 -12.31 -18.85 -20.52
CA GLU A 18 -13.04 -18.50 -21.75
C GLU A 18 -12.68 -17.11 -22.30
N MET A 19 -11.38 -16.82 -22.46
CA MET A 19 -10.90 -15.53 -22.98
C MET A 19 -11.58 -15.07 -24.29
N PRO A 20 -11.93 -15.94 -25.27
CA PRO A 20 -12.69 -15.52 -26.45
C PRO A 20 -14.06 -14.92 -26.13
N TYR A 21 -14.68 -15.27 -25.00
CA TYR A 21 -15.97 -14.74 -24.56
C TYR A 21 -15.81 -13.51 -23.67
N TYR A 22 -14.99 -13.60 -22.61
CA TYR A 22 -14.85 -12.51 -21.62
C TYR A 22 -13.86 -11.40 -22.05
N GLY A 23 -12.93 -11.71 -22.96
CA GLY A 23 -11.98 -10.76 -23.52
C GLY A 23 -11.02 -10.14 -22.49
N THR A 24 -10.63 -8.88 -22.76
CA THR A 24 -9.71 -8.11 -21.92
C THR A 24 -10.32 -6.76 -21.51
N PRO A 25 -11.25 -6.76 -20.53
CA PRO A 25 -12.00 -5.55 -20.15
C PRO A 25 -11.10 -4.36 -19.77
N GLN A 26 -9.95 -4.61 -19.13
CA GLN A 26 -9.01 -3.53 -18.80
C GLN A 26 -8.37 -2.88 -20.01
N ILE A 27 -7.99 -3.66 -21.03
CA ILE A 27 -7.36 -3.13 -22.25
C ILE A 27 -8.37 -2.29 -23.01
N HIS A 28 -9.57 -2.82 -23.25
CA HIS A 28 -10.63 -2.11 -23.96
C HIS A 28 -11.10 -0.87 -23.19
N GLY A 29 -11.24 -0.97 -21.86
CA GLY A 29 -11.62 0.16 -21.02
C GLY A 29 -10.61 1.30 -21.05
N ARG A 30 -9.30 1.00 -20.97
CA ARG A 30 -8.23 2.00 -21.06
C ARG A 30 -8.18 2.67 -22.42
N HIS A 31 -8.32 1.91 -23.50
CA HIS A 31 -8.35 2.44 -24.86
C HIS A 31 -9.55 3.36 -25.09
N LEU A 32 -10.75 2.92 -24.68
CA LEU A 32 -11.98 3.70 -24.79
C LEU A 32 -11.88 5.02 -24.01
N LEU A 33 -11.36 4.98 -22.79
CA LEU A 33 -11.20 6.17 -21.94
C LEU A 33 -10.10 7.10 -22.42
N GLY A 34 -9.07 6.55 -23.08
CA GLY A 34 -8.00 7.33 -23.69
C GLY A 34 -8.47 8.20 -24.84
N TYR A 35 -9.59 7.83 -25.47
CA TYR A 35 -10.22 8.54 -26.58
C TYR A 35 -9.24 8.91 -27.69
N ALA A 36 -8.25 8.03 -27.92
CA ALA A 36 -7.29 8.24 -28.99
C ALA A 36 -7.94 7.98 -30.36
N PRO A 37 -7.52 8.71 -31.42
CA PRO A 37 -7.99 8.43 -32.77
C PRO A 37 -7.66 7.00 -33.20
N GLU A 38 -8.49 6.42 -34.06
CA GLU A 38 -8.21 5.12 -34.65
C GLU A 38 -6.86 5.15 -35.38
N PRO A 39 -5.94 4.22 -35.10
CA PRO A 39 -4.64 4.21 -35.74
C PRO A 39 -4.77 3.87 -37.22
N LEU A 40 -4.02 4.58 -38.08
CA LEU A 40 -4.02 4.34 -39.53
C LEU A 40 -3.68 2.90 -39.91
N ASN A 41 -2.79 2.27 -39.12
CA ASN A 41 -2.46 0.85 -39.16
C ASN A 41 -1.70 0.47 -37.89
N ARG A 42 -1.41 -0.83 -37.74
CA ARG A 42 -0.71 -1.40 -36.57
C ARG A 42 0.66 -0.78 -36.27
N ASN A 43 1.32 -0.15 -37.25
CA ASN A 43 2.66 0.44 -37.09
C ASN A 43 2.62 1.95 -36.78
N LYS A 44 1.44 2.57 -36.77
CA LYS A 44 1.26 3.99 -36.47
C LYS A 44 0.19 4.19 -35.38
N PRO A 45 0.40 3.63 -34.17
CA PRO A 45 -0.48 3.88 -33.05
C PRO A 45 -0.38 5.33 -32.59
N ILE A 46 -1.50 5.88 -32.10
CA ILE A 46 -1.53 7.15 -31.37
C ILE A 46 -2.00 6.79 -29.96
N PRO A 47 -1.10 6.46 -29.02
CA PRO A 47 -1.52 5.99 -27.71
C PRO A 47 -1.96 7.14 -26.81
N ALA A 48 -2.99 6.89 -25.99
CA ALA A 48 -3.38 7.78 -24.91
C ALA A 48 -2.56 7.53 -23.63
N ALA A 49 -2.62 8.47 -22.68
CA ALA A 49 -1.98 8.30 -21.38
C ALA A 49 -2.52 7.08 -20.61
N THR A 50 -3.79 6.73 -20.78
CA THR A 50 -4.45 5.57 -20.14
C THR A 50 -3.92 4.22 -20.61
N GLU A 51 -3.25 4.17 -21.77
CA GLU A 51 -2.82 2.93 -22.44
C GLU A 51 -1.43 2.45 -22.01
N HIS A 52 -0.69 3.25 -21.24
CA HIS A 52 0.62 2.89 -20.70
C HIS A 52 0.65 2.96 -19.17
N TYR A 53 1.27 1.99 -18.49
CA TYR A 53 1.27 1.92 -17.04
C TYR A 53 2.00 3.11 -16.39
N GLU A 54 3.04 3.62 -17.07
CA GLU A 54 3.90 4.72 -16.65
C GLU A 54 3.17 6.07 -16.65
N THR A 55 2.14 6.22 -17.47
CA THR A 55 1.41 7.48 -17.68
C THR A 55 -0.06 7.42 -17.24
N ALA A 56 -0.66 6.23 -17.11
CA ALA A 56 -2.08 6.07 -16.84
C ALA A 56 -2.54 6.81 -15.57
N LEU A 57 -1.76 6.75 -14.49
CA LEU A 57 -2.12 7.40 -13.22
C LEU A 57 -2.11 8.94 -13.27
N ARG A 58 -1.60 9.54 -14.36
CA ARG A 58 -1.65 10.99 -14.60
C ARG A 58 -3.02 11.44 -15.09
N ASP A 59 -3.82 10.53 -15.65
CA ASP A 59 -5.16 10.82 -16.15
C ASP A 59 -6.22 10.51 -15.06
N PRO A 60 -7.07 11.49 -14.67
CA PRO A 60 -8.20 11.27 -13.77
C PRO A 60 -9.15 10.14 -14.19
N ALA A 61 -9.31 9.87 -15.49
CA ALA A 61 -10.14 8.80 -16.01
C ALA A 61 -9.65 7.42 -15.54
N THR A 62 -8.34 7.22 -15.40
CA THR A 62 -7.76 5.98 -14.86
C THR A 62 -8.25 5.71 -13.44
N TRP A 63 -8.29 6.73 -12.58
CA TRP A 63 -8.76 6.57 -11.20
C TRP A 63 -10.25 6.21 -11.13
N ARG A 64 -11.07 6.82 -12.00
CA ARG A 64 -12.49 6.48 -12.15
C ARG A 64 -12.68 5.03 -12.61
N PHE A 65 -11.90 4.62 -13.61
CA PHE A 65 -11.92 3.25 -14.12
C PHE A 65 -11.49 2.22 -13.08
N MET A 66 -10.40 2.50 -12.36
CA MET A 66 -9.93 1.64 -11.27
C MET A 66 -10.98 1.54 -10.15
N LYS A 67 -11.66 2.63 -9.77
CA LYS A 67 -12.75 2.57 -8.79
C LYS A 67 -13.92 1.72 -9.30
N TRP A 68 -14.28 1.86 -10.58
CA TRP A 68 -15.30 1.00 -11.19
C TRP A 68 -14.92 -0.49 -11.18
N LEU A 69 -13.67 -0.82 -11.52
CA LEU A 69 -13.15 -2.20 -11.40
C LEU A 69 -13.18 -2.70 -9.95
N ILE A 70 -12.80 -1.85 -8.99
CA ILE A 70 -12.78 -2.20 -7.57
C ILE A 70 -14.19 -2.51 -7.05
N ASN A 71 -15.21 -1.82 -7.55
CA ASN A 71 -16.59 -2.05 -7.13
C ASN A 71 -17.06 -3.50 -7.42
N PHE A 72 -16.53 -4.19 -8.43
CA PHE A 72 -16.84 -5.61 -8.64
C PHE A 72 -16.37 -6.49 -7.47
N TYR A 73 -15.22 -6.17 -6.87
CA TYR A 73 -14.76 -6.88 -5.68
C TYR A 73 -15.62 -6.54 -4.47
N ASP A 74 -15.98 -5.26 -4.30
CA ASP A 74 -16.88 -4.86 -3.22
C ASP A 74 -18.25 -5.55 -3.37
N ASP A 75 -18.78 -5.67 -4.59
CA ASP A 75 -20.01 -6.40 -4.91
C ASP A 75 -19.87 -7.91 -4.69
N PHE A 76 -18.73 -8.51 -5.03
CA PHE A 76 -18.43 -9.90 -4.72
C PHE A 76 -18.48 -10.15 -3.20
N TYR A 77 -17.84 -9.28 -2.40
CA TYR A 77 -17.82 -9.43 -0.96
C TYR A 77 -19.17 -9.23 -0.27
N LYS A 78 -20.16 -8.59 -0.92
CA LYS A 78 -21.55 -8.50 -0.41
C LYS A 78 -22.26 -9.85 -0.35
N HIS A 79 -21.76 -10.87 -1.06
CA HIS A 79 -22.32 -12.23 -1.00
C HIS A 79 -21.87 -13.01 0.25
N PHE A 80 -20.97 -12.43 1.05
CA PHE A 80 -20.48 -13.04 2.27
C PHE A 80 -21.08 -12.36 3.48
N GLU A 81 -21.48 -13.16 4.45
CA GLU A 81 -21.89 -12.64 5.75
C GLU A 81 -20.74 -11.86 6.41
N PRO A 82 -21.08 -10.81 7.17
CA PRO A 82 -20.12 -10.15 8.04
C PRO A 82 -19.38 -11.13 8.94
N TYR A 83 -18.11 -10.84 9.21
CA TYR A 83 -17.31 -11.69 10.09
C TYR A 83 -17.96 -11.86 11.47
N THR A 84 -17.97 -13.10 11.93
CA THR A 84 -18.43 -13.47 13.26
C THR A 84 -17.40 -13.07 14.31
N ARG A 85 -17.83 -12.97 15.57
CA ARG A 85 -16.90 -12.72 16.69
C ARG A 85 -15.76 -13.75 16.72
N SER A 86 -16.06 -15.03 16.52
CA SER A 86 -15.05 -16.11 16.54
C SER A 86 -14.00 -16.01 15.44
N GLU A 87 -14.33 -15.40 14.29
CA GLU A 87 -13.36 -15.19 13.20
C GLU A 87 -12.41 -14.02 13.50
N LEU A 88 -12.83 -13.06 14.33
CA LEU A 88 -12.08 -11.85 14.65
C LEU A 88 -11.38 -11.92 16.00
N GLU A 89 -11.96 -12.63 16.96
CA GLU A 89 -11.56 -12.62 18.35
C GLU A 89 -10.23 -13.34 18.55
N PHE A 90 -9.28 -12.64 19.15
CA PHE A 90 -8.05 -13.23 19.64
C PHE A 90 -8.12 -13.36 21.16
N ALA A 91 -8.71 -14.49 21.60
CA ALA A 91 -9.01 -14.72 23.01
C ALA A 91 -7.79 -14.51 23.92
N GLY A 92 -7.97 -13.69 24.96
CA GLY A 92 -6.93 -13.36 25.93
C GLY A 92 -5.97 -12.25 25.48
N VAL A 93 -6.19 -11.62 24.33
CA VAL A 93 -5.46 -10.44 23.87
C VAL A 93 -6.40 -9.23 23.83
N LYS A 94 -5.97 -8.12 24.40
CA LYS A 94 -6.70 -6.86 24.38
C LYS A 94 -5.79 -5.72 23.94
N VAL A 95 -6.24 -4.92 22.97
CA VAL A 95 -5.59 -3.65 22.63
C VAL A 95 -6.15 -2.58 23.55
N ASN A 96 -5.28 -1.99 24.36
CA ASN A 96 -5.66 -1.01 25.37
C ASN A 96 -5.66 0.42 24.82
N SER A 97 -4.63 0.77 24.04
CA SER A 97 -4.50 2.06 23.39
C SER A 97 -3.66 1.95 22.12
N VAL A 98 -3.87 2.92 21.23
CA VAL A 98 -2.99 3.18 20.09
C VAL A 98 -2.71 4.68 20.11
N ASP A 99 -1.44 5.03 20.25
CA ASP A 99 -0.98 6.41 20.42
C ASP A 99 -0.01 6.74 19.28
N SER A 100 -0.38 7.71 18.44
CA SER A 100 0.46 8.16 17.32
C SER A 100 0.93 9.59 17.57
N GLU A 101 2.20 9.85 17.28
CA GLU A 101 2.70 11.22 17.16
C GLU A 101 2.01 11.92 15.98
N GLU A 102 2.07 13.26 15.95
CA GLU A 102 1.65 14.02 14.78
C GLU A 102 2.51 13.64 13.57
N ILE A 103 1.86 13.31 12.46
CA ILE A 103 2.54 12.98 11.20
C ILE A 103 2.75 14.29 10.44
N ILE A 104 4.01 14.59 10.12
CA ILE A 104 4.38 15.82 9.40
C ILE A 104 4.76 15.46 7.97
N THR A 105 4.05 16.04 7.02
CA THR A 105 4.29 15.92 5.57
C THR A 105 4.88 17.21 5.01
N TYR A 106 5.71 17.11 3.99
CA TYR A 106 6.37 18.24 3.34
C TYR A 106 6.68 17.93 1.88
N PHE A 107 7.11 18.92 1.10
CA PHE A 107 7.68 18.69 -0.23
C PHE A 107 9.20 18.85 -0.19
N ASP A 108 9.93 17.87 -0.72
CA ASP A 108 11.36 17.98 -0.97
C ASP A 108 11.67 18.04 -2.46
N ASN A 109 12.88 18.50 -2.80
CA ASN A 109 13.40 18.42 -4.15
C ASN A 109 13.91 17.01 -4.41
N PHE A 110 13.46 16.42 -5.52
CA PHE A 110 13.97 15.16 -6.03
C PHE A 110 14.55 15.38 -7.42
N THR A 111 15.79 14.93 -7.61
CA THR A 111 16.52 15.10 -8.86
C THR A 111 16.50 13.80 -9.66
N SER A 112 16.15 13.87 -10.93
CA SER A 112 16.21 12.76 -11.89
C SER A 112 17.21 13.08 -12.99
N ASP A 113 18.08 12.14 -13.31
CA ASP A 113 19.07 12.28 -14.38
C ASP A 113 18.51 11.76 -15.71
N LEU A 114 18.44 12.62 -16.72
CA LEU A 114 17.94 12.31 -18.06
C LEU A 114 19.07 12.32 -19.11
N SER A 115 20.33 12.36 -18.69
CA SER A 115 21.47 12.50 -19.60
C SER A 115 21.51 11.37 -20.64
N GLU A 116 21.25 10.14 -20.20
CA GLU A 116 21.22 8.95 -21.06
C GLU A 116 20.09 9.03 -22.11
N TYR A 117 18.90 9.47 -21.70
CA TYR A 117 17.76 9.59 -22.61
C TYR A 117 18.02 10.58 -23.76
N TYR A 118 18.69 11.70 -23.46
CA TYR A 118 19.05 12.70 -24.46
C TYR A 118 20.40 12.44 -25.15
N ASN A 119 21.11 11.36 -24.79
CA ASN A 119 22.48 11.10 -25.22
C ASN A 119 23.38 12.34 -25.06
N SER A 120 23.22 13.03 -23.93
CA SER A 120 23.90 14.30 -23.64
C SER A 120 25.27 14.05 -23.02
N LYS A 121 26.28 14.83 -23.45
CA LYS A 121 27.61 14.86 -22.82
C LYS A 121 27.62 15.63 -21.49
N GLU A 122 26.65 16.53 -21.30
CA GLU A 122 26.45 17.29 -20.07
C GLU A 122 25.35 16.64 -19.22
N ARG A 123 25.46 16.75 -17.88
CA ARG A 123 24.43 16.19 -16.98
C ARG A 123 23.12 16.96 -17.12
N MET A 124 22.10 16.28 -17.62
CA MET A 124 20.75 16.82 -17.76
C MET A 124 19.91 16.38 -16.57
N LEU A 125 19.74 17.29 -15.60
CA LEU A 125 19.01 17.01 -14.37
C LEU A 125 17.64 17.69 -14.39
N VAL A 126 16.61 16.93 -14.01
CA VAL A 126 15.27 17.47 -13.74
C VAL A 126 15.02 17.46 -12.25
N VAL A 127 14.69 18.63 -11.70
CA VAL A 127 14.32 18.77 -10.30
C VAL A 127 12.81 18.90 -10.19
N GLN A 128 12.20 18.05 -9.38
CA GLN A 128 10.76 18.06 -9.10
C GLN A 128 10.50 18.08 -7.60
N LYS A 129 9.48 18.82 -7.17
CA LYS A 129 9.00 18.74 -5.79
C LYS A 129 8.16 17.48 -5.61
N ARG A 130 8.53 16.62 -4.67
CA ARG A 130 7.78 15.39 -4.35
C ARG A 130 7.34 15.40 -2.88
N LEU A 131 6.14 14.87 -2.62
CA LEU A 131 5.64 14.74 -1.27
C LEU A 131 6.52 13.76 -0.49
N ASN A 132 6.78 14.07 0.77
CA ASN A 132 7.50 13.25 1.73
C ASN A 132 6.93 13.47 3.13
N HIS A 133 7.45 12.72 4.11
CA HIS A 133 7.07 12.85 5.51
C HIS A 133 8.28 12.66 6.44
N LEU A 134 8.18 13.21 7.64
CA LEU A 134 9.12 12.89 8.74
C LEU A 134 8.89 11.45 9.22
N PRO A 135 9.85 10.83 9.93
CA PRO A 135 9.64 9.51 10.51
C PRO A 135 8.35 9.42 11.32
N ILE A 136 7.50 8.46 10.99
CA ILE A 136 6.20 8.26 11.63
C ILE A 136 6.40 7.31 12.81
N LYS A 137 5.96 7.70 14.00
CA LYS A 137 6.04 6.89 15.22
C LYS A 137 4.68 6.69 15.85
N TYR A 138 4.38 5.45 16.20
CA TYR A 138 3.18 5.11 16.95
C TYR A 138 3.41 3.90 17.86
N ASN A 139 2.65 3.85 18.94
CA ASN A 139 2.71 2.84 19.98
C ASN A 139 1.37 2.11 20.08
N ILE A 140 1.42 0.80 20.26
CA ILE A 140 0.25 -0.03 20.55
C ILE A 140 0.45 -0.65 21.93
N SER A 141 -0.44 -0.32 22.87
CA SER A 141 -0.48 -0.92 24.20
C SER A 141 -1.39 -2.14 24.17
N VAL A 142 -0.87 -3.31 24.58
CA VAL A 142 -1.56 -4.60 24.48
C VAL A 142 -1.42 -5.39 25.77
N SER A 143 -2.52 -5.89 26.33
CA SER A 143 -2.49 -6.89 27.39
C SER A 143 -2.69 -8.29 26.80
N SER A 144 -1.87 -9.26 27.22
CA SER A 144 -2.01 -10.66 26.83
C SER A 144 -2.08 -11.59 28.05
N LYS A 145 -2.92 -12.62 27.98
CA LYS A 145 -2.98 -13.71 28.98
C LYS A 145 -1.97 -14.83 28.72
N GLN A 146 -1.29 -14.84 27.57
CA GLN A 146 -0.37 -15.91 27.17
C GLN A 146 0.86 -15.38 26.40
N ASN A 147 1.96 -16.14 26.46
CA ASN A 147 3.12 -15.88 25.60
C ASN A 147 2.85 -16.48 24.22
N HIS A 148 2.69 -15.65 23.19
CA HIS A 148 2.42 -16.12 21.84
C HIS A 148 2.73 -15.05 20.79
N ALA A 149 2.93 -15.50 19.55
CA ALA A 149 3.13 -14.63 18.42
C ALA A 149 1.78 -14.08 17.92
N ALA A 150 1.73 -12.77 17.66
CA ALA A 150 0.57 -12.07 17.15
C ALA A 150 0.90 -11.37 15.82
N LEU A 151 -0.09 -11.33 14.94
CA LEU A 151 -0.08 -10.60 13.69
C LEU A 151 -0.82 -9.28 13.85
N PHE A 152 -0.21 -8.19 13.43
CA PHE A 152 -0.76 -6.85 13.52
C PHE A 152 -1.16 -6.38 12.12
N LYS A 153 -2.40 -5.96 11.95
CA LYS A 153 -2.84 -5.21 10.78
C LYS A 153 -3.24 -3.80 11.23
N VAL A 154 -2.65 -2.79 10.60
CA VAL A 154 -2.97 -1.38 10.86
C VAL A 154 -3.47 -0.77 9.56
N PHE A 155 -4.60 -0.09 9.64
CA PHE A 155 -5.23 0.58 8.51
C PHE A 155 -5.35 2.07 8.78
N LEU A 156 -5.10 2.88 7.76
CA LEU A 156 -5.32 4.32 7.81
C LEU A 156 -6.53 4.69 6.95
N GLY A 157 -7.43 5.51 7.49
CA GLY A 157 -8.59 6.02 6.77
C GLY A 157 -9.03 7.40 7.25
N PRO A 158 -9.89 8.09 6.49
CA PRO A 158 -10.34 9.44 6.81
C PRO A 158 -11.27 9.44 8.04
N LYS A 159 -11.14 10.46 8.90
CA LYS A 159 -12.07 10.69 10.03
C LYS A 159 -13.34 11.41 9.62
N TYR A 160 -13.21 12.37 8.70
CA TYR A 160 -14.27 13.26 8.27
C TYR A 160 -14.46 13.22 6.76
N ASP A 161 -15.67 13.48 6.29
CA ASP A 161 -15.93 13.74 4.88
C ASP A 161 -15.62 15.20 4.49
N GLN A 162 -15.88 15.54 3.23
CA GLN A 162 -15.69 16.90 2.69
C GLN A 162 -16.59 17.97 3.34
N TYR A 163 -17.63 17.57 4.07
CA TYR A 163 -18.56 18.45 4.78
C TYR A 163 -18.28 18.51 6.28
N GLY A 164 -17.22 17.83 6.75
CA GLY A 164 -16.85 17.77 8.17
C GLY A 164 -17.67 16.77 9.00
N GLN A 165 -18.44 15.88 8.36
CA GLN A 165 -19.19 14.84 9.07
C GLN A 165 -18.28 13.67 9.42
N VAL A 166 -18.43 13.13 10.63
CA VAL A 166 -17.67 11.96 11.08
C VAL A 166 -18.04 10.75 10.23
N LEU A 167 -17.04 10.09 9.66
CA LEU A 167 -17.22 8.87 8.90
C LEU A 167 -17.23 7.66 9.85
N ASP A 168 -18.34 6.92 9.84
CA ASP A 168 -18.36 5.59 10.45
C ASP A 168 -17.64 4.59 9.54
N ILE A 169 -16.65 3.88 10.08
CA ILE A 169 -15.91 2.83 9.38
C ILE A 169 -16.84 1.78 8.77
N LYS A 170 -18.00 1.50 9.40
CA LYS A 170 -19.01 0.56 8.88
C LYS A 170 -19.41 0.85 7.44
N HIS A 171 -19.59 2.12 7.12
CA HIS A 171 -20.03 2.60 5.82
C HIS A 171 -18.89 3.09 4.93
N ASN A 172 -17.65 3.10 5.44
CA ASN A 172 -16.49 3.75 4.78
C ASN A 172 -15.23 2.87 4.79
N ARG A 173 -15.36 1.57 5.04
CA ARG A 173 -14.24 0.60 5.05
C ARG A 173 -13.44 0.58 3.75
N ASP A 174 -14.04 0.98 2.63
CA ASP A 174 -13.39 1.10 1.32
C ASP A 174 -12.44 2.30 1.19
N LYS A 175 -12.50 3.23 2.15
CA LYS A 175 -11.60 4.38 2.26
C LYS A 175 -10.39 4.11 3.15
N PHE A 176 -10.28 2.90 3.71
CA PHE A 176 -9.14 2.47 4.51
C PHE A 176 -8.16 1.65 3.67
N TYR A 177 -6.88 1.98 3.76
CA TYR A 177 -5.81 1.17 3.18
C TYR A 177 -4.92 0.60 4.28
N GLN A 178 -4.27 -0.54 3.99
CA GLN A 178 -3.36 -1.17 4.94
C GLN A 178 -2.09 -0.32 5.04
N PHE A 179 -1.90 0.30 6.21
CA PHE A 179 -0.77 1.15 6.55
C PHE A 179 0.41 0.33 7.09
N ASP A 180 0.15 -0.67 7.93
CA ASP A 180 1.18 -1.55 8.48
C ASP A 180 0.71 -3.01 8.54
N TYR A 181 1.67 -3.93 8.41
CA TYR A 181 1.48 -5.36 8.50
C TYR A 181 2.74 -6.07 9.00
N PHE A 182 2.71 -6.57 10.23
CA PHE A 182 3.89 -7.15 10.89
C PHE A 182 3.50 -8.14 11.98
N SER A 183 4.47 -8.92 12.46
CA SER A 183 4.30 -9.82 13.60
C SER A 183 5.21 -9.46 14.77
N ARG A 184 4.74 -9.73 15.99
CA ARG A 184 5.52 -9.63 17.24
C ARG A 184 5.12 -10.73 18.21
N ASN A 185 6.07 -11.15 19.03
CA ASN A 185 5.80 -12.01 20.18
C ASN A 185 5.27 -11.16 21.33
N LEU A 186 4.09 -11.49 21.82
CA LEU A 186 3.50 -10.92 23.03
C LEU A 186 3.95 -11.74 24.24
N LYS A 187 4.23 -11.05 25.34
CA LYS A 187 4.45 -11.65 26.67
C LYS A 187 3.15 -11.59 27.48
N ILE A 188 3.00 -12.49 28.45
CA ILE A 188 1.94 -12.40 29.47
C ILE A 188 2.04 -11.05 30.18
N GLY A 189 0.89 -10.41 30.39
CA GLY A 189 0.78 -9.07 30.97
C GLY A 189 0.78 -7.99 29.91
N ASP A 190 1.30 -6.81 30.26
CA ASP A 190 1.26 -5.63 29.42
C ASP A 190 2.48 -5.56 28.49
N ASN A 191 2.22 -5.18 27.24
CA ASN A 191 3.19 -5.03 26.17
C ASN A 191 3.02 -3.65 25.56
N VAL A 192 4.14 -3.00 25.22
CA VAL A 192 4.15 -1.77 24.42
C VAL A 192 4.90 -2.06 23.15
N ILE A 193 4.20 -1.95 22.02
CA ILE A 193 4.76 -2.22 20.70
C ILE A 193 4.98 -0.88 20.00
N THR A 194 6.24 -0.46 19.94
CA THR A 194 6.65 0.75 19.22
C THR A 194 6.97 0.43 17.76
N ARG A 195 6.42 1.24 16.85
CA ARG A 195 6.65 1.17 15.42
C ARG A 195 7.18 2.51 14.94
N THR A 196 8.30 2.46 14.23
CA THR A 196 8.89 3.61 13.55
C THR A 196 8.90 3.30 12.07
N TYR A 197 8.44 4.27 11.29
CA TYR A 197 8.41 4.27 9.84
C TYR A 197 9.28 5.40 9.34
N ASP A 198 10.41 5.05 8.75
CA ASP A 198 11.43 5.95 8.22
C ASP A 198 11.93 5.44 6.87
N GLN A 199 12.91 6.12 6.29
CA GLN A 199 13.51 5.73 5.01
C GLN A 199 14.31 4.43 5.08
N GLU A 200 14.62 3.90 6.27
CA GLU A 200 15.38 2.64 6.42
C GLU A 200 14.46 1.41 6.46
N THR A 201 13.19 1.60 6.83
CA THR A 201 12.22 0.53 7.09
C THR A 201 11.29 0.24 5.92
N TRP A 202 11.26 1.10 4.90
CA TRP A 202 10.40 0.97 3.71
C TRP A 202 11.18 1.22 2.41
N PRO A 203 10.67 0.78 1.26
CA PRO A 203 11.32 1.05 -0.01
C PRO A 203 11.69 2.52 -0.23
N VAL A 204 12.99 2.73 -0.44
CA VAL A 204 13.60 4.02 -0.73
C VAL A 204 13.36 4.42 -2.18
N ASP A 205 13.58 5.69 -2.50
CA ASP A 205 13.66 6.08 -3.90
C ASP A 205 14.81 5.37 -4.59
N ARG A 206 14.62 5.08 -5.88
CA ARG A 206 15.58 4.31 -6.64
C ARG A 206 16.88 5.07 -6.82
N THR A 207 17.99 4.36 -6.70
CA THR A 207 19.31 4.86 -7.08
C THR A 207 19.29 5.25 -8.57
N SER A 208 19.89 6.40 -8.89
CA SER A 208 19.97 6.88 -10.27
C SER A 208 20.84 5.94 -11.12
N TYR A 209 20.59 5.88 -12.43
CA TYR A 209 21.39 5.02 -13.32
C TYR A 209 22.91 5.32 -13.25
N PRO A 210 23.36 6.59 -13.27
CA PRO A 210 24.78 6.91 -13.09
C PRO A 210 25.36 6.43 -11.76
N ASP A 211 24.64 6.63 -10.64
CA ASP A 211 25.13 6.24 -9.31
C ASP A 211 25.19 4.71 -9.17
N LEU A 212 24.22 4.01 -9.78
CA LEU A 212 24.22 2.55 -9.88
C LEU A 212 25.41 2.06 -10.69
N LEU A 213 25.66 2.65 -11.88
CA LEU A 213 26.78 2.29 -12.74
C LEU A 213 28.13 2.53 -12.04
N GLU A 214 28.27 3.66 -11.33
CA GLU A 214 29.45 3.95 -10.54
C GLU A 214 29.65 2.90 -9.45
N SER A 215 28.60 2.59 -8.67
CA SER A 215 28.65 1.61 -7.59
C SER A 215 29.04 0.22 -8.08
N VAL A 216 28.48 -0.22 -9.21
CA VAL A 216 28.81 -1.51 -9.84
C VAL A 216 30.23 -1.50 -10.39
N THR A 217 30.68 -0.40 -11.00
CA THR A 217 32.05 -0.28 -11.55
C THR A 217 33.10 -0.32 -10.43
N GLN A 218 32.86 0.39 -9.32
CA GLN A 218 33.74 0.35 -8.15
C GLN A 218 33.82 -1.07 -7.57
N ALA A 219 32.71 -1.80 -7.54
CA ALA A 219 32.70 -3.18 -7.07
C ALA A 219 33.43 -4.14 -8.01
N TYR A 220 33.23 -3.98 -9.32
CA TYR A 220 33.99 -4.72 -10.33
C TYR A 220 35.52 -4.50 -10.21
N GLN A 221 35.92 -3.29 -9.81
CA GLN A 221 37.32 -2.93 -9.56
C GLN A 221 37.83 -3.32 -8.16
N ASN A 222 37.06 -4.08 -7.37
CA ASN A 222 37.37 -4.45 -5.98
C ASN A 222 37.59 -3.24 -5.04
N LYS A 223 37.03 -2.07 -5.35
CA LYS A 223 37.17 -0.85 -4.54
C LYS A 223 36.09 -0.72 -3.47
N LYS A 224 34.92 -1.31 -3.67
CA LYS A 224 33.77 -1.26 -2.75
C LYS A 224 32.93 -2.54 -2.87
N THR A 225 32.29 -2.97 -1.79
CA THR A 225 31.29 -4.04 -1.87
C THR A 225 29.97 -3.46 -2.40
N PHE A 226 29.39 -4.10 -3.42
CA PHE A 226 28.04 -3.80 -3.89
C PHE A 226 27.06 -4.79 -3.25
N VAL A 227 26.07 -4.27 -2.52
CA VAL A 227 25.06 -5.07 -1.82
C VAL A 227 23.71 -4.76 -2.42
N ILE A 228 22.91 -5.79 -2.66
CA ILE A 228 21.51 -5.65 -3.05
C ILE A 228 20.67 -6.28 -1.93
N ASP A 229 19.97 -5.44 -1.18
CA ASP A 229 19.25 -5.84 0.04
C ASP A 229 17.72 -5.81 -0.09
N GLY A 230 17.22 -5.44 -1.28
CA GLY A 230 15.79 -5.35 -1.56
C GLY A 230 15.12 -4.04 -1.15
N SER A 231 15.87 -3.07 -0.62
CA SER A 231 15.36 -1.75 -0.26
C SER A 231 14.76 -0.99 -1.45
N GLU A 232 15.19 -1.29 -2.68
CA GLU A 232 14.65 -0.68 -3.92
C GLU A 232 13.63 -1.58 -4.66
N ALA A 233 12.88 -2.40 -3.93
CA ALA A 233 11.86 -3.29 -4.50
C ALA A 233 10.90 -2.56 -5.46
N TYR A 234 10.91 -2.96 -6.75
CA TYR A 234 10.26 -2.20 -7.82
C TYR A 234 8.72 -2.28 -7.86
N TRP A 235 8.11 -3.19 -7.11
CA TRP A 235 6.64 -3.37 -7.03
C TRP A 235 6.01 -2.78 -5.76
N SER A 236 6.81 -2.19 -4.86
CA SER A 236 6.28 -1.63 -3.61
C SER A 236 5.79 -0.19 -3.81
N PHE A 237 4.77 0.21 -3.05
CA PHE A 237 4.33 1.60 -3.03
C PHE A 237 5.41 2.49 -2.42
N PRO A 238 5.74 3.66 -3.01
CA PRO A 238 6.84 4.51 -2.53
C PRO A 238 6.63 4.96 -1.08
N GLY A 239 7.66 4.78 -0.23
CA GLY A 239 7.56 5.10 1.21
C GLY A 239 7.19 6.55 1.48
N ARG A 240 7.80 7.49 0.74
CA ARG A 240 7.48 8.93 0.82
C ARG A 240 6.01 9.29 0.58
N LEU A 241 5.23 8.41 -0.07
CA LEU A 241 3.80 8.60 -0.36
C LEU A 241 2.90 7.80 0.58
N LEU A 242 3.46 7.13 1.60
CA LEU A 242 2.73 6.24 2.50
C LEU A 242 1.55 6.92 3.21
N VAL A 243 1.62 8.24 3.40
CA VAL A 243 0.59 9.08 4.00
C VAL A 243 0.16 10.20 3.05
N PRO A 244 -1.12 10.61 3.07
CA PRO A 244 -1.58 11.72 2.26
C PRO A 244 -1.01 13.04 2.76
N LYS A 245 -0.94 14.04 1.86
CA LYS A 245 -0.59 15.41 2.24
C LYS A 245 -1.58 15.94 3.28
N GLY A 246 -1.05 16.43 4.41
CA GLY A 246 -1.86 17.06 5.45
C GLY A 246 -2.33 18.48 5.09
N THR A 247 -2.98 19.14 6.06
CA THR A 247 -3.26 20.58 6.02
C THR A 247 -2.33 21.32 6.97
N LYS A 248 -2.17 22.64 6.83
CA LYS A 248 -1.33 23.44 7.73
C LYS A 248 -1.77 23.36 9.19
N SER A 249 -3.09 23.28 9.41
CA SER A 249 -3.70 23.16 10.74
C SER A 249 -3.75 21.72 11.28
N GLY A 250 -3.31 20.74 10.49
CA GLY A 250 -3.51 19.33 10.78
C GLY A 250 -4.90 18.84 10.36
N MET A 251 -4.94 17.69 9.69
CA MET A 251 -6.17 16.99 9.31
C MET A 251 -6.27 15.67 10.08
N LYS A 252 -7.46 15.34 10.57
CA LYS A 252 -7.70 14.11 11.34
C LYS A 252 -7.95 12.92 10.43
N PHE A 253 -7.25 11.84 10.74
CA PHE A 253 -7.42 10.50 10.19
C PHE A 253 -7.65 9.53 11.34
N GLN A 254 -7.89 8.27 11.00
CA GLN A 254 -8.09 7.19 11.96
C GLN A 254 -7.17 6.01 11.64
N LEU A 255 -6.51 5.50 12.67
CA LEU A 255 -5.82 4.22 12.66
C LEU A 255 -6.77 3.16 13.20
N TYR A 256 -7.13 2.18 12.37
CA TYR A 256 -7.77 0.96 12.83
C TYR A 256 -6.71 -0.13 12.98
N VAL A 257 -6.56 -0.66 14.19
CA VAL A 257 -5.61 -1.71 14.54
C VAL A 257 -6.37 -2.96 14.92
N ILE A 258 -5.96 -4.11 14.40
CA ILE A 258 -6.43 -5.42 14.85
C ILE A 258 -5.25 -6.39 14.99
N LEU A 259 -5.25 -7.11 16.11
CA LEU A 259 -4.30 -8.17 16.42
C LEU A 259 -4.96 -9.51 16.15
N LEU A 260 -4.29 -10.37 15.39
CA LEU A 260 -4.80 -11.68 15.00
C LEU A 260 -3.83 -12.75 15.45
N LYS A 261 -4.37 -13.94 15.71
CA LYS A 261 -3.54 -15.12 15.92
C LYS A 261 -2.71 -15.35 14.66
N LEU A 262 -1.39 -15.50 14.81
CA LEU A 262 -0.57 -15.93 13.69
C LEU A 262 -1.06 -17.31 13.24
N PRO A 263 -1.55 -17.44 12.00
CA PRO A 263 -2.02 -18.71 11.53
C PRO A 263 -0.82 -19.61 11.28
N LYS A 264 -1.03 -20.90 11.51
CA LYS A 264 -0.04 -21.93 11.21
C LYS A 264 -0.02 -22.09 9.69
N ILE A 265 0.79 -21.29 9.01
CA ILE A 265 1.17 -21.63 7.64
C ILE A 265 2.35 -22.57 7.77
N ASP A 266 2.23 -23.78 7.23
CA ASP A 266 3.37 -24.67 7.02
C ASP A 266 4.41 -23.86 6.26
N GLU A 267 5.46 -23.46 6.98
CA GLU A 267 6.55 -22.56 6.58
C GLU A 267 6.35 -22.01 5.17
N ALA A 268 5.52 -20.96 5.04
CA ALA A 268 5.51 -20.16 3.82
C ALA A 268 6.98 -19.86 3.60
N THR A 269 7.56 -20.50 2.59
CA THR A 269 8.99 -20.55 2.37
C THR A 269 9.41 -19.11 2.54
N VAL A 270 10.19 -18.83 3.59
CA VAL A 270 10.91 -17.56 3.66
C VAL A 270 11.94 -17.74 2.56
N ASN A 271 11.45 -17.63 1.32
CA ASN A 271 12.26 -17.48 0.17
C ASN A 271 12.83 -16.12 0.48
N ASP A 272 14.05 -16.14 1.02
CA ASP A 272 14.93 -15.01 1.24
C ASP A 272 15.34 -14.43 -0.13
N GLN A 273 14.38 -14.36 -1.05
CA GLN A 273 14.45 -13.57 -2.24
C GLN A 273 14.58 -12.15 -1.71
N MET A 274 15.75 -11.57 -1.95
CA MET A 274 16.06 -10.14 -1.75
C MET A 274 14.87 -9.23 -2.09
N TYR A 275 14.08 -9.66 -3.07
CA TYR A 275 12.97 -8.98 -3.66
C TYR A 275 11.62 -9.50 -3.16
N LYS A 276 11.13 -8.90 -2.06
CA LYS A 276 9.87 -9.22 -1.36
C LYS A 276 8.62 -8.86 -2.20
N ARG A 277 8.19 -9.71 -3.14
CA ARG A 277 7.05 -9.48 -4.07
C ARG A 277 5.72 -9.16 -3.38
N LEU A 278 4.94 -8.23 -3.96
CA LEU A 278 3.53 -8.00 -3.60
C LEU A 278 2.73 -9.30 -3.81
N GLY A 279 1.90 -9.69 -2.83
CA GLY A 279 1.12 -10.94 -2.88
C GLY A 279 1.84 -12.21 -2.39
N VAL A 280 3.18 -12.23 -2.32
CA VAL A 280 3.96 -13.39 -1.80
C VAL A 280 4.07 -13.38 -0.27
N ARG A 281 3.57 -12.32 0.38
CA ARG A 281 3.61 -12.08 1.83
C ARG A 281 2.26 -12.22 2.54
N THR A 282 1.31 -13.02 2.06
CA THR A 282 0.20 -13.40 2.95
C THR A 282 0.70 -14.42 3.97
N PHE A 283 1.50 -13.97 4.95
CA PHE A 283 1.90 -14.72 6.15
C PHE A 283 0.73 -15.27 6.95
N SER A 284 -0.49 -14.92 6.55
CA SER A 284 -1.69 -15.21 7.26
C SER A 284 -2.70 -16.13 6.56
N GLY A 285 -2.58 -16.35 5.25
CA GLY A 285 -3.66 -17.00 4.49
C GLY A 285 -5.01 -16.23 4.56
N LEU A 286 -5.01 -15.02 5.11
CA LEU A 286 -6.17 -14.16 5.21
C LEU A 286 -6.35 -13.39 3.91
N PRO A 287 -7.60 -13.01 3.57
CA PRO A 287 -7.85 -12.06 2.49
C PRO A 287 -7.00 -10.79 2.64
N LEU A 288 -6.57 -10.22 1.51
CA LEU A 288 -5.67 -9.06 1.48
C LEU A 288 -6.17 -7.90 2.37
N ARG A 289 -7.47 -7.59 2.29
CA ARG A 289 -8.12 -6.50 3.03
C ARG A 289 -8.73 -6.94 4.36
N PHE A 290 -8.55 -8.19 4.80
CA PHE A 290 -9.07 -8.67 6.09
C PHE A 290 -8.73 -7.72 7.25
N PRO A 291 -9.67 -7.36 8.14
CA PRO A 291 -11.08 -7.75 8.19
C PRO A 291 -12.03 -6.75 7.48
N LEU A 292 -11.49 -5.81 6.69
CA LEU A 292 -12.23 -4.73 6.01
C LEU A 292 -12.67 -5.09 4.57
N ASP A 293 -12.46 -6.33 4.13
CA ASP A 293 -12.93 -6.84 2.84
C ASP A 293 -14.46 -7.04 2.81
N ARG A 294 -15.06 -7.48 3.92
CA ARG A 294 -16.51 -7.72 4.04
C ARG A 294 -17.25 -6.59 4.72
N GLU A 295 -18.58 -6.63 4.66
CA GLU A 295 -19.41 -5.71 5.45
C GLU A 295 -19.16 -5.87 6.95
N ILE A 296 -19.25 -4.74 7.67
CA ILE A 296 -18.94 -4.68 9.09
C ILE A 296 -20.19 -5.00 9.92
N GLY A 297 -20.19 -6.17 10.53
CA GLY A 297 -21.28 -6.66 11.39
C GLY A 297 -21.20 -6.13 12.82
N LYS A 298 -22.19 -6.51 13.65
CA LYS A 298 -22.27 -6.12 15.07
C LYS A 298 -21.07 -6.62 15.89
N SER A 299 -20.46 -7.72 15.49
CA SER A 299 -19.36 -8.39 16.20
C SER A 299 -17.97 -7.88 15.82
N PHE A 300 -17.87 -6.85 14.97
CA PHE A 300 -16.61 -6.41 14.40
C PHE A 300 -15.61 -5.86 15.44
N PHE A 301 -16.13 -5.10 16.41
CA PHE A 301 -15.31 -4.52 17.46
C PHE A 301 -15.06 -5.54 18.57
N VAL A 302 -13.93 -6.23 18.47
CA VAL A 302 -13.41 -7.20 19.44
C VAL A 302 -12.33 -6.58 20.33
N GLU A 303 -12.05 -7.18 21.49
CA GLU A 303 -11.07 -6.65 22.46
C GLU A 303 -9.66 -6.51 21.87
N ASN A 304 -9.30 -7.36 20.92
CA ASN A 304 -8.04 -7.33 20.19
C ASN A 304 -8.02 -6.33 19.01
N SER A 305 -8.93 -5.35 19.00
CA SER A 305 -8.98 -4.28 18.00
C SER A 305 -9.17 -2.90 18.64
N PHE A 306 -8.75 -1.84 17.95
CA PHE A 306 -8.83 -0.47 18.44
C PHE A 306 -8.90 0.54 17.30
N ILE A 307 -9.61 1.65 17.50
CA ILE A 307 -9.58 2.82 16.60
C ILE A 307 -8.99 4.00 17.36
N ALA A 308 -7.92 4.59 16.83
CA ALA A 308 -7.34 5.82 17.33
C ALA A 308 -7.37 6.92 16.27
N ASP A 309 -7.48 8.16 16.71
CA ASP A 309 -7.36 9.31 15.82
C ASP A 309 -5.87 9.68 15.65
N VAL A 310 -5.47 10.04 14.43
CA VAL A 310 -4.12 10.55 14.11
C VAL A 310 -4.23 11.87 13.38
N THR A 311 -3.27 12.77 13.59
CA THR A 311 -3.24 14.07 12.92
C THR A 311 -2.14 14.08 11.89
N ILE A 312 -2.48 14.48 10.66
CA ILE A 312 -1.52 14.67 9.57
C ILE A 312 -1.45 16.15 9.22
N ARG A 313 -0.30 16.77 9.48
CA ARG A 313 -0.02 18.17 9.18
C ARG A 313 0.86 18.30 7.95
N TYR A 314 0.68 19.37 7.19
CA TYR A 314 1.59 19.76 6.12
C TYR A 314 2.43 20.95 6.57
N ASP A 315 3.75 20.79 6.52
CA ASP A 315 4.71 21.83 6.79
C ASP A 315 5.21 22.45 5.48
N GLU A 316 4.87 23.72 5.27
CA GLU A 316 5.27 24.44 4.06
C GLU A 316 6.66 25.08 4.16
N HIS A 317 7.18 25.20 5.38
CA HIS A 317 8.46 25.84 5.68
C HIS A 317 9.56 24.83 5.94
N TYR A 318 9.22 23.54 6.02
CA TYR A 318 10.20 22.48 6.12
C TYR A 318 11.10 22.50 4.88
N LEU A 319 12.34 22.92 5.09
CA LEU A 319 13.44 22.80 4.15
C LEU A 319 14.25 21.58 4.62
N PRO A 320 14.30 20.49 3.83
CA PRO A 320 15.02 19.27 4.19
C PRO A 320 16.53 19.50 4.34
#